data_AF-F0V3A7-F1
#
_entry.id   AF-F0V3A7-F1
#
_cell.length_a   1.000
_cell.length_b   1.000
_cell.length_c   1.000
_cell.angle_alpha   90.00
_cell.angle_beta   90.00
_cell.angle_gamma   90.00
#
_symmetry.space_group_name_H-M   'P 1'
#
loop_
_entity.id
_entity.type
_entity.pdbx_description
1 polymer ?
#
loop_
_entity_poly.entity_id
_entity_poly.type
_entity_poly.pdbx_seq_one_letter_code
_entity_poly.pdbx_strand_id
1 'polypeptide(L)'
;MFFRKKRVFDQVITQKAKERDFFLKNFQHYVRRFTKIVIFIHERPDGDCLGGGLGMKEVLRSQFLDKEIYLVGSSQGVFPWLNMEFDELPHDFDFSSAMALVVDVTIGERTQKFVEYFKSLGTEKWGAVIRVDHHDVHTDFYTDLSWVDGSYAAASCQLFQICDYYQWPINKKAATYFYLGILTDSGSFSNSEVSPRTLVLAAKALRAGADREFLINNLRRLTVQELKLRGHILSNYHQDEKFAWYLIEKEVVDQYTPYATSSGLVSTIGHIEDNVLWMLFAQEQENVIVTSFRSLGNFDVRVLAEEFGGGGHMNAAGTTLDSVEKVSMVVERARELVKEFIENGGMLSKDEERNNSKEEFEEEAYPPYQLGLDEEQKETLEDSQEVVEQIKEELASEDQLEEVFSPEEEKNSSIEELEDSISEEIPMEEISDFEDPEIEVEESEDEEESSEDENVKIEE
;
A
#
# COMPACT_ATOMS: atom_id res chain seq x y z
N MET A 1 25.12 38.63 -37.61
CA MET A 1 23.67 38.35 -37.57
C MET A 1 23.43 36.88 -37.18
N PHE A 2 23.98 36.44 -36.05
CA PHE A 2 23.80 35.09 -35.51
C PHE A 2 23.24 35.25 -34.10
N PHE A 3 21.93 35.50 -34.04
CA PHE A 3 21.16 35.43 -32.81
C PHE A 3 19.97 34.51 -33.08
N ARG A 4 19.67 33.68 -32.08
CA ARG A 4 18.50 32.79 -31.94
C ARG A 4 18.52 31.51 -32.77
N LYS A 5 18.97 30.44 -32.12
CA LYS A 5 18.17 29.22 -31.90
C LYS A 5 18.65 28.53 -30.61
N LYS A 6 18.50 29.22 -29.47
CA LYS A 6 18.19 28.51 -28.22
C LYS A 6 16.81 27.92 -28.48
N ARG A 7 16.73 26.66 -28.87
CA ARG A 7 15.47 25.90 -28.83
C ARG A 7 15.11 25.83 -27.35
N VAL A 8 14.16 26.67 -27.00
CA VAL A 8 13.46 26.68 -25.73
C VAL A 8 12.75 25.32 -25.66
N PHE A 9 13.27 24.41 -24.84
CA PHE A 9 12.44 23.37 -24.24
C PHE A 9 11.51 24.11 -23.28
N ASP A 10 10.40 24.63 -23.81
CA ASP A 10 9.27 24.99 -22.97
C ASP A 10 8.73 23.65 -22.44
N GLN A 11 9.24 23.22 -21.29
CA GLN A 11 8.58 22.20 -20.50
C GLN A 11 7.16 22.68 -20.27
N VAL A 12 6.18 21.98 -20.84
CA VAL A 12 4.78 22.22 -20.52
C VAL A 12 4.62 21.84 -19.05
N ILE A 13 4.74 22.81 -18.15
CA ILE A 13 4.43 22.61 -16.73
C ILE A 13 2.95 22.23 -16.68
N THR A 14 2.68 20.99 -16.26
CA THR A 14 1.32 20.46 -16.15
C THR A 14 0.50 21.32 -15.18
N GLN A 15 -0.82 21.33 -15.37
CA GLN A 15 -1.71 22.10 -14.49
C GLN A 15 -1.57 21.65 -13.02
N LYS A 16 -1.50 20.33 -12.78
CA LYS A 16 -1.22 19.76 -11.44
C LYS A 16 0.12 20.24 -10.86
N ALA A 17 1.18 20.35 -11.66
CA ALA A 17 2.45 20.90 -11.18
C ALA A 17 2.36 22.39 -10.80
N LYS A 18 1.57 23.19 -11.53
CA LYS A 18 1.32 24.60 -11.17
C LYS A 18 0.50 24.71 -9.88
N GLU A 19 -0.51 23.86 -9.71
CA GLU A 19 -1.34 23.79 -8.49
C GLU A 19 -0.50 23.40 -7.28
N ARG A 20 0.33 22.37 -7.40
CA ARG A 20 1.33 21.99 -6.38
C ARG A 20 2.24 23.17 -6.04
N ASP A 21 2.87 23.78 -7.02
CA ASP A 21 3.82 24.87 -6.77
C ASP A 21 3.14 26.10 -6.15
N PHE A 22 1.89 26.38 -6.54
CA PHE A 22 1.07 27.41 -5.91
C PHE A 22 0.79 27.06 -4.45
N PHE A 23 0.37 25.83 -4.16
CA PHE A 23 0.14 25.37 -2.79
C PHE A 23 1.42 25.48 -1.95
N LEU A 24 2.52 24.90 -2.42
CA LEU A 24 3.81 24.91 -1.74
C LEU A 24 4.39 26.31 -1.55
N LYS A 25 4.04 27.30 -2.38
CA LYS A 25 4.46 28.70 -2.14
C LYS A 25 3.63 29.41 -1.07
N ASN A 26 2.37 29.00 -0.89
CA ASN A 26 1.42 29.69 -0.01
C ASN A 26 1.21 28.99 1.34
N PHE A 27 1.44 27.68 1.47
CA PHE A 27 1.12 26.92 2.67
C PHE A 27 1.74 27.50 3.96
N GLN A 28 3.04 27.78 3.95
CA GLN A 28 3.73 28.35 5.11
C GLN A 28 3.22 29.76 5.46
N HIS A 29 2.68 30.52 4.49
CA HIS A 29 2.07 31.82 4.79
C HIS A 29 0.82 31.66 5.67
N TYR A 30 -0.04 30.69 5.35
CA TYR A 30 -1.18 30.33 6.20
C TYR A 30 -0.72 29.83 7.57
N VAL A 31 0.21 28.88 7.63
CA VAL A 31 0.77 28.35 8.90
C VAL A 31 1.31 29.48 9.78
N ARG A 32 2.04 30.45 9.22
CA ARG A 32 2.61 31.57 9.98
C ARG A 32 1.55 32.54 10.50
N ARG A 33 0.46 32.76 9.74
CA ARG A 33 -0.59 33.73 10.04
C ARG A 33 -1.40 33.38 11.29
N PHE A 34 -1.58 32.10 11.60
CA PHE A 34 -2.42 31.64 12.71
C PHE A 34 -1.56 31.10 13.85
N THR A 35 -1.96 31.35 15.10
CA THR A 35 -1.29 30.82 16.29
C THR A 35 -1.77 29.41 16.66
N LYS A 36 -2.94 29.02 16.14
CA LYS A 36 -3.56 27.72 16.37
C LYS A 36 -3.77 27.00 15.05
N ILE A 37 -3.42 25.72 14.99
CA ILE A 37 -3.65 24.86 13.84
C ILE A 37 -4.38 23.61 14.32
N VAL A 38 -5.48 23.27 13.67
CA VAL A 38 -6.28 22.08 13.98
C VAL A 38 -6.28 21.17 12.76
N ILE A 39 -5.82 19.94 12.94
CA ILE A 39 -5.74 18.93 11.90
C ILE A 39 -6.96 18.02 12.01
N PHE A 40 -7.58 17.73 10.87
CA PHE A 40 -8.77 16.90 10.74
C PHE A 40 -8.50 15.73 9.80
N ILE A 41 -8.97 14.55 10.19
CA ILE A 41 -8.87 13.28 9.45
C ILE A 41 -10.26 12.74 9.12
N HIS A 42 -10.35 11.68 8.30
CA HIS A 42 -11.65 11.12 7.92
C HIS A 42 -12.27 10.18 8.97
N GLU A 43 -13.59 9.98 8.86
CA GLU A 43 -14.46 9.28 9.81
C GLU A 43 -14.06 7.82 10.04
N ARG A 44 -13.58 7.13 8.99
CA ARG A 44 -13.14 5.73 9.04
C ARG A 44 -11.63 5.66 8.88
N PRO A 45 -10.84 6.05 9.88
CA PRO A 45 -9.42 6.35 9.71
C PRO A 45 -8.63 5.14 9.20
N ASP A 46 -7.72 5.37 8.26
CA ASP A 46 -6.77 4.37 7.77
C ASP A 46 -5.32 4.83 8.02
N GLY A 47 -4.35 4.10 7.46
CA GLY A 47 -2.95 4.45 7.63
C GLY A 47 -2.56 5.78 7.00
N ASP A 48 -3.22 6.21 5.92
CA ASP A 48 -2.86 7.44 5.23
C ASP A 48 -3.30 8.67 6.01
N CYS A 49 -4.58 8.75 6.39
CA CYS A 49 -5.05 9.90 7.16
C CYS A 49 -4.39 9.98 8.54
N LEU A 50 -4.18 8.83 9.21
CA LEU A 50 -3.52 8.77 10.51
C LEU A 50 -2.04 9.14 10.37
N GLY A 51 -1.36 8.54 9.39
CA GLY A 51 0.05 8.78 9.12
C GLY A 51 0.33 10.24 8.74
N GLY A 52 -0.46 10.78 7.83
CA GLY A 52 -0.41 12.17 7.40
C GLY A 52 -0.74 13.14 8.53
N GLY A 53 -1.84 12.92 9.25
CA GLY A 53 -2.29 13.80 10.32
C GLY A 53 -1.32 13.84 11.51
N LEU A 54 -0.90 12.67 12.01
CA LEU A 54 0.05 12.57 13.12
C LEU A 54 1.46 13.04 12.70
N GLY A 55 1.92 12.67 11.50
CA GLY A 55 3.20 13.11 10.96
C GLY A 55 3.27 14.62 10.86
N MET A 56 2.22 15.25 10.32
CA MET A 56 2.14 16.70 10.19
C MET A 56 2.02 17.40 11.55
N LYS A 57 1.25 16.83 12.50
CA LYS A 57 1.18 17.34 13.88
C LYS A 57 2.57 17.43 14.49
N GLU A 58 3.35 16.35 14.42
CA GLU A 58 4.70 16.27 14.99
C GLU A 58 5.66 17.28 14.34
N VAL A 59 5.65 17.40 13.01
CA VAL A 59 6.49 18.38 12.31
C VAL A 59 6.09 19.81 12.70
N LEU A 60 4.81 20.16 12.64
CA LEU A 60 4.35 21.51 12.96
C LEU A 60 4.65 21.89 14.41
N ARG A 61 4.45 20.98 15.38
CA ARG A 61 4.78 21.22 16.80
C ARG A 61 6.26 21.47 16.99
N SER A 62 7.12 20.70 16.32
CA SER A 62 8.57 20.86 16.45
C SER A 62 9.10 22.11 15.76
N GLN A 63 8.49 22.51 14.65
CA GLN A 63 8.95 23.63 13.83
C GLN A 63 8.42 24.99 14.30
N PHE A 64 7.23 25.03 14.91
CA PHE A 64 6.56 26.26 15.33
C PHE A 64 6.24 26.21 16.82
N LEU A 65 7.27 26.36 17.65
CA LEU A 65 7.21 26.25 19.12
C LEU A 65 6.27 27.29 19.78
N ASP A 66 5.95 28.37 19.08
CA ASP A 66 5.03 29.43 19.51
C ASP A 66 3.55 29.13 19.19
N LYS A 67 3.26 28.00 18.53
CA LYS A 67 1.92 27.64 18.06
C LYS A 67 1.34 26.46 18.81
N GLU A 68 0.01 26.47 18.94
CA GLU A 68 -0.76 25.35 19.47
C GLU A 68 -1.26 24.50 18.29
N ILE A 69 -0.87 23.22 18.26
CA ILE A 69 -1.20 22.30 17.18
C ILE A 69 -2.05 21.16 17.75
N TYR A 70 -3.24 20.99 17.20
CA TYR A 70 -4.21 19.98 17.61
C TYR A 70 -4.45 18.99 16.47
N LEU A 71 -4.65 17.72 16.79
CA LEU A 71 -5.22 16.71 15.91
C LEU A 71 -6.49 16.19 16.57
N VAL A 72 -7.64 16.49 15.99
CA VAL A 72 -8.94 16.09 16.55
C VAL A 72 -9.44 14.79 15.95
N GLY A 73 -10.18 14.02 16.73
CA GLY A 73 -10.75 12.74 16.32
C GLY A 73 -10.21 11.58 17.15
N SER A 74 -10.15 10.40 16.55
CA SER A 74 -9.56 9.19 17.12
C SER A 74 -9.13 8.23 16.01
N SER A 75 -8.29 7.25 16.36
CA SER A 75 -7.97 6.14 15.45
C SER A 75 -9.07 5.08 15.36
N GLN A 76 -10.15 5.20 16.14
CA GLN A 76 -11.21 4.17 16.24
C GLN A 76 -10.66 2.75 16.51
N GLY A 77 -9.53 2.64 17.21
CA GLY A 77 -8.87 1.37 17.51
C GLY A 77 -7.99 0.82 16.38
N VAL A 78 -7.86 1.53 15.26
CA VAL A 78 -6.94 1.18 14.17
C VAL A 78 -5.49 1.35 14.66
N PHE A 79 -4.64 0.36 14.32
CA PHE A 79 -3.25 0.21 14.77
C PHE A 79 -3.05 0.41 16.27
N PRO A 80 -3.65 -0.44 17.13
CA PRO A 80 -3.59 -0.30 18.60
C PRO A 80 -2.16 -0.43 19.16
N TRP A 81 -1.24 -0.95 18.36
CA TRP A 81 0.18 -1.08 18.66
C TRP A 81 0.97 0.22 18.43
N LEU A 82 0.41 1.22 17.75
CA LEU A 82 1.06 2.50 17.50
C LEU A 82 0.60 3.54 18.51
N ASN A 83 1.54 4.23 19.16
CA ASN A 83 1.19 5.35 20.02
C ASN A 83 0.63 6.50 19.17
N MET A 84 -0.59 6.95 19.46
CA MET A 84 -1.25 8.05 18.74
C MET A 84 -1.89 9.01 19.75
N GLU A 85 -1.66 10.30 19.56
CA GLU A 85 -2.15 11.36 20.44
C GLU A 85 -3.16 12.24 19.70
N PHE A 86 -4.41 12.18 20.14
CA PHE A 86 -5.49 13.06 19.69
C PHE A 86 -5.80 14.08 20.79
N ASP A 87 -6.25 15.26 20.37
CA ASP A 87 -6.54 16.37 21.27
C ASP A 87 -8.03 16.69 21.29
N GLU A 88 -8.47 17.22 22.42
CA GLU A 88 -9.75 17.92 22.54
C GLU A 88 -9.50 19.41 22.46
N LEU A 89 -10.36 20.13 21.74
CA LEU A 89 -10.27 21.58 21.71
C LEU A 89 -10.83 22.18 23.01
N PRO A 90 -10.22 23.25 23.55
CA PRO A 90 -10.78 24.03 24.64
C PRO A 90 -12.23 24.46 24.37
N HIS A 91 -13.05 24.52 25.41
CA HIS A 91 -14.46 24.92 25.29
C HIS A 91 -14.63 26.36 24.73
N ASP A 92 -13.68 27.25 25.01
CA ASP A 92 -13.64 28.65 24.54
C ASP A 92 -12.71 28.84 23.32
N PHE A 93 -12.51 27.79 22.52
CA PHE A 93 -11.66 27.85 21.34
C PHE A 93 -12.16 28.89 20.32
N ASP A 94 -11.27 29.82 19.94
CA ASP A 94 -11.55 30.81 18.90
C ASP A 94 -11.14 30.27 17.53
N PHE A 95 -12.13 29.75 16.80
CA PHE A 95 -11.97 29.22 15.44
C PHE A 95 -11.51 30.28 14.43
N SER A 96 -11.84 31.55 14.65
CA SER A 96 -11.51 32.64 13.71
C SER A 96 -10.04 33.02 13.69
N SER A 97 -9.30 32.66 14.75
CA SER A 97 -7.85 32.81 14.84
C SER A 97 -7.08 31.50 14.59
N ALA A 98 -7.78 30.44 14.17
CA ALA A 98 -7.20 29.13 13.90
C ALA A 98 -7.25 28.77 12.40
N MET A 99 -6.27 27.97 11.98
CA MET A 99 -6.25 27.31 10.68
C MET A 99 -6.76 25.87 10.83
N ALA A 100 -7.75 25.48 10.02
CA ALA A 100 -8.10 24.07 9.84
C ALA A 100 -7.23 23.47 8.73
N LEU A 101 -6.60 22.33 8.99
CA LEU A 101 -5.89 21.51 8.01
C LEU A 101 -6.62 20.17 7.88
N VAL A 102 -7.38 20.02 6.80
CA VAL A 102 -8.10 18.78 6.49
C VAL A 102 -7.19 17.91 5.63
N VAL A 103 -6.83 16.73 6.16
CA VAL A 103 -5.92 15.79 5.50
C VAL A 103 -6.66 14.53 5.11
N ASP A 104 -6.51 14.16 3.84
CA ASP A 104 -7.07 12.91 3.31
C ASP A 104 -8.59 12.82 3.49
N VAL A 105 -9.31 13.89 3.13
CA VAL A 105 -10.76 13.90 3.20
C VAL A 105 -11.39 14.50 1.95
N THR A 106 -12.28 13.72 1.34
CA THR A 106 -12.96 14.08 0.10
C THR A 106 -14.08 15.11 0.31
N ILE A 107 -14.97 14.83 1.26
CA ILE A 107 -16.17 15.61 1.56
C ILE A 107 -16.37 15.76 3.08
N GLY A 108 -17.10 16.78 3.49
CA GLY A 108 -17.30 17.16 4.87
C GLY A 108 -17.92 16.06 5.71
N GLU A 109 -18.90 15.33 5.19
CA GLU A 109 -19.50 14.17 5.88
C GLU A 109 -18.48 13.10 6.26
N ARG A 110 -17.43 12.93 5.45
CA ARG A 110 -16.35 11.99 5.73
C ARG A 110 -15.32 12.54 6.72
N THR A 111 -15.42 13.77 7.22
CA THR A 111 -14.48 14.31 8.21
C THR A 111 -14.92 13.96 9.63
N GLN A 112 -14.02 13.46 10.49
CA GLN A 112 -14.36 13.24 11.90
C GLN A 112 -14.79 14.54 12.56
N LYS A 113 -15.89 14.47 13.32
CA LYS A 113 -16.46 15.60 14.06
C LYS A 113 -16.76 16.81 13.16
N PHE A 114 -17.05 16.61 11.88
CA PHE A 114 -17.33 17.71 10.94
C PHE A 114 -18.48 18.59 11.41
N VAL A 115 -19.58 17.98 11.86
CA VAL A 115 -20.76 18.74 12.33
C VAL A 115 -20.39 19.63 13.52
N GLU A 116 -19.62 19.10 14.46
CA GLU A 116 -19.15 19.82 15.66
C GLU A 116 -18.30 21.04 15.28
N TYR A 117 -17.37 20.88 14.33
CA TYR A 117 -16.34 21.88 14.04
C TYR A 117 -16.54 22.70 12.76
N PHE A 118 -17.49 22.37 11.90
CA PHE A 118 -17.75 23.13 10.66
C PHE A 118 -19.20 23.58 10.50
N LYS A 119 -20.17 22.95 11.19
CA LYS A 119 -21.61 23.26 11.04
C LYS A 119 -22.27 23.80 12.32
N SER A 120 -21.53 24.05 13.40
CA SER A 120 -22.10 24.61 14.62
C SER A 120 -22.01 26.14 14.64
N LEU A 121 -22.98 26.81 15.29
CA LEU A 121 -23.18 28.27 15.27
C LEU A 121 -22.01 29.12 15.82
N GLY A 122 -20.91 28.52 16.25
CA GLY A 122 -19.66 29.21 16.63
C GLY A 122 -18.44 28.82 15.79
N THR A 123 -18.50 27.74 15.01
CA THR A 123 -17.35 27.19 14.28
C THR A 123 -17.39 27.41 12.77
N GLU A 124 -18.47 27.98 12.23
CA GLU A 124 -18.62 28.28 10.79
C GLU A 124 -17.58 29.29 10.24
N LYS A 125 -16.77 29.92 11.10
CA LYS A 125 -15.78 30.94 10.73
C LYS A 125 -14.38 30.54 11.16
N TRP A 126 -13.81 29.55 10.48
CA TRP A 126 -12.37 29.30 10.55
C TRP A 126 -11.59 30.50 10.01
N GLY A 127 -10.42 30.77 10.59
CA GLY A 127 -9.51 31.79 10.09
C GLY A 127 -8.99 31.46 8.69
N ALA A 128 -8.72 30.18 8.44
CA ALA A 128 -8.54 29.60 7.11
C ALA A 128 -8.81 28.08 7.12
N VAL A 129 -9.26 27.54 6.00
CA VAL A 129 -9.42 26.09 5.78
C VAL A 129 -8.49 25.63 4.66
N ILE A 130 -7.57 24.74 4.99
CA ILE A 130 -6.58 24.17 4.07
C ILE A 130 -6.89 22.69 3.86
N ARG A 131 -6.87 22.21 2.62
CA ARG A 131 -7.10 20.79 2.28
C ARG A 131 -5.89 20.20 1.54
N VAL A 132 -5.48 19.01 1.95
CA VAL A 132 -4.51 18.17 1.23
C VAL A 132 -5.13 16.80 1.06
N ASP A 133 -5.30 16.37 -0.17
CA ASP A 133 -5.95 15.11 -0.51
C ASP A 133 -5.38 14.56 -1.83
N HIS A 134 -5.44 13.26 -2.03
CA HIS A 134 -5.06 12.60 -3.28
C HIS A 134 -6.29 12.03 -4.02
N HIS A 135 -7.46 12.02 -3.42
CA HIS A 135 -8.68 11.62 -4.11
C HIS A 135 -9.16 12.72 -5.07
N ASP A 136 -9.26 12.44 -6.37
CA ASP A 136 -9.78 13.38 -7.39
C ASP A 136 -11.32 13.53 -7.30
N VAL A 137 -11.81 13.98 -6.14
CA VAL A 137 -13.22 14.20 -5.82
C VAL A 137 -13.45 15.67 -5.45
N HIS A 138 -14.52 16.26 -5.98
CA HIS A 138 -14.95 17.60 -5.62
C HIS A 138 -15.46 17.64 -4.18
N THR A 139 -14.97 18.60 -3.39
CA THR A 139 -15.40 18.76 -2.01
C THR A 139 -16.64 19.64 -1.89
N ASP A 140 -17.47 19.36 -0.89
CA ASP A 140 -18.68 20.11 -0.55
C ASP A 140 -18.47 21.23 0.48
N PHE A 141 -17.21 21.43 0.95
CA PHE A 141 -16.86 22.50 1.88
C PHE A 141 -15.86 23.49 1.28
N TYR A 142 -15.90 24.73 1.79
CA TYR A 142 -15.02 25.80 1.34
C TYR A 142 -13.57 25.58 1.81
N THR A 143 -12.61 25.88 0.93
CA THR A 143 -11.18 25.83 1.22
C THR A 143 -10.49 27.12 0.72
N ASP A 144 -9.63 27.71 1.54
CA ASP A 144 -8.81 28.87 1.18
C ASP A 144 -7.57 28.46 0.36
N LEU A 145 -7.08 27.25 0.60
CA LEU A 145 -5.98 26.64 -0.13
C LEU A 145 -6.20 25.14 -0.20
N SER A 146 -6.08 24.55 -1.38
CA SER A 146 -6.30 23.11 -1.58
C SER A 146 -5.26 22.54 -2.51
N TRP A 147 -4.76 21.35 -2.18
CA TRP A 147 -3.93 20.55 -3.08
C TRP A 147 -4.53 19.16 -3.21
N VAL A 148 -5.16 18.92 -4.37
CA VAL A 148 -5.78 17.64 -4.73
C VAL A 148 -5.10 17.06 -5.96
N ASP A 149 -4.45 15.91 -5.82
CA ASP A 149 -3.68 15.31 -6.92
C ASP A 149 -3.69 13.77 -6.85
N GLY A 150 -4.58 13.15 -7.65
CA GLY A 150 -4.68 11.68 -7.78
C GLY A 150 -3.49 10.97 -8.42
N SER A 151 -2.45 11.69 -8.84
CA SER A 151 -1.18 11.05 -9.20
C SER A 151 -0.37 10.60 -7.98
N TYR A 152 -0.77 10.96 -6.76
CA TYR A 152 -0.11 10.55 -5.53
C TYR A 152 -0.72 9.26 -4.97
N ALA A 153 0.13 8.31 -4.62
CA ALA A 153 -0.27 7.05 -3.99
C ALA A 153 -0.75 7.17 -2.53
N ALA A 154 -0.70 8.38 -1.95
CA ALA A 154 -1.10 8.69 -0.58
C ALA A 154 -1.05 10.21 -0.36
N ALA A 155 -1.98 10.79 0.41
CA ALA A 155 -1.89 12.15 0.95
C ALA A 155 -0.67 12.33 1.86
N SER A 156 -0.23 11.27 2.56
CA SER A 156 1.04 11.26 3.33
C SER A 156 2.25 11.60 2.47
N CYS A 157 2.26 11.24 1.18
CA CYS A 157 3.32 11.66 0.25
C CYS A 157 3.29 13.18 0.05
N GLN A 158 2.11 13.79 -0.14
CA GLN A 158 1.96 15.23 -0.31
C GLN A 158 2.38 15.99 0.96
N LEU A 159 1.97 15.50 2.13
CA LEU A 159 2.32 16.09 3.43
C LEU A 159 3.82 15.99 3.74
N PHE A 160 4.44 14.84 3.46
CA PHE A 160 5.89 14.72 3.55
C PHE A 160 6.59 15.69 2.58
N GLN A 161 6.09 15.80 1.35
CA GLN A 161 6.65 16.71 0.35
C GLN A 161 6.55 18.19 0.76
N ILE A 162 5.50 18.59 1.48
CA ILE A 162 5.42 19.93 2.09
C ILE A 162 6.60 20.15 3.04
N CYS A 163 6.85 19.18 3.93
CA CYS A 163 7.94 19.25 4.89
C CYS A 163 9.31 19.30 4.19
N ASP A 164 9.52 18.47 3.17
CA ASP A 164 10.73 18.40 2.35
C ASP A 164 10.97 19.71 1.58
N TYR A 165 9.93 20.28 0.97
CA TYR A 165 10.01 21.54 0.23
C TYR A 165 10.47 22.71 1.10
N TYR A 166 9.96 22.80 2.34
CA TYR A 166 10.37 23.82 3.29
C TYR A 166 11.61 23.45 4.12
N GLN A 167 12.19 22.28 3.87
CA GLN A 167 13.32 21.73 4.64
C GLN A 167 13.03 21.69 6.15
N TRP A 168 11.79 21.41 6.54
CA TRP A 168 11.44 21.25 7.95
C TRP A 168 12.03 19.94 8.48
N PRO A 169 12.69 19.97 9.66
CA PRO A 169 13.20 18.75 10.27
C PRO A 169 12.09 17.74 10.52
N ILE A 170 12.28 16.51 10.06
CA ILE A 170 11.37 15.40 10.32
C ILE A 170 12.07 14.48 11.31
N ASN A 171 11.55 14.42 12.53
CA ASN A 171 12.08 13.52 13.56
C ASN A 171 11.62 12.07 13.30
N LYS A 172 12.22 11.10 14.00
CA LYS A 172 11.88 9.67 13.88
C LYS A 172 10.38 9.39 14.04
N LYS A 173 9.69 10.07 14.97
CA LYS A 173 8.26 9.87 15.25
C LYS A 173 7.41 10.30 14.05
N ALA A 174 7.62 11.52 13.55
CA ALA A 174 6.97 12.04 12.35
C ALA A 174 7.27 11.18 11.10
N ALA A 175 8.54 10.79 10.92
CA ALA A 175 8.97 9.95 9.81
C ALA A 175 8.26 8.58 9.82
N THR A 176 8.10 7.98 11.00
CA THR A 176 7.38 6.71 11.17
C THR A 176 5.91 6.86 10.81
N TYR A 177 5.24 7.94 11.21
CA TYR A 177 3.85 8.20 10.83
C TYR A 177 3.69 8.42 9.31
N PHE A 178 4.52 9.26 8.69
CA PHE A 178 4.44 9.43 7.24
C PHE A 178 4.72 8.13 6.48
N TYR A 179 5.70 7.34 6.94
CA TYR A 179 6.00 6.05 6.32
C TYR A 179 4.85 5.05 6.47
N LEU A 180 4.11 5.06 7.59
CA LEU A 180 2.90 4.26 7.75
C LEU A 180 1.89 4.56 6.64
N GLY A 181 1.54 5.84 6.44
CA GLY A 181 0.55 6.22 5.44
C GLY A 181 0.97 5.92 4.02
N ILE A 182 2.24 6.22 3.69
CA ILE A 182 2.82 5.84 2.39
C ILE A 182 2.76 4.32 2.20
N LEU A 183 3.12 3.54 3.22
CA LEU A 183 3.18 2.08 3.12
C LEU A 183 1.79 1.44 2.97
N THR A 184 0.79 1.90 3.72
CA THR A 184 -0.55 1.30 3.69
C THR A 184 -1.28 1.60 2.40
N ASP A 185 -1.25 2.85 1.95
CA ASP A 185 -2.09 3.30 0.84
C ASP A 185 -1.48 3.02 -0.53
N SER A 186 -0.15 2.86 -0.58
CA SER A 186 0.54 2.25 -1.73
C SER A 186 0.37 0.73 -1.85
N GLY A 187 -0.32 0.07 -0.90
CA GLY A 187 -0.42 -1.38 -0.87
C GLY A 187 0.92 -2.06 -0.60
N SER A 188 1.78 -1.48 0.23
CA SER A 188 3.20 -1.87 0.33
C SER A 188 3.93 -1.77 -1.00
N PHE A 189 3.71 -0.66 -1.71
CA PHE A 189 4.29 -0.34 -3.01
C PHE A 189 3.81 -1.21 -4.18
N SER A 190 2.66 -1.88 -4.06
CA SER A 190 2.11 -2.74 -5.12
C SER A 190 1.09 -2.07 -6.05
N ASN A 191 0.51 -0.95 -5.60
CA ASN A 191 -0.56 -0.23 -6.29
C ASN A 191 -0.04 0.53 -7.52
N SER A 192 -0.90 0.81 -8.50
CA SER A 192 -0.53 1.42 -9.79
C SER A 192 -0.13 2.89 -9.67
N GLU A 193 -0.59 3.58 -8.63
CA GLU A 193 -0.26 4.98 -8.34
C GLU A 193 1.16 5.16 -7.76
N VAL A 194 1.85 4.05 -7.47
CA VAL A 194 3.23 4.06 -7.00
C VAL A 194 4.14 4.54 -8.12
N SER A 195 4.82 5.67 -7.86
CA SER A 195 5.74 6.30 -8.81
C SER A 195 7.14 6.41 -8.20
N PRO A 196 8.18 6.75 -9.01
CA PRO A 196 9.50 7.06 -8.46
C PRO A 196 9.46 8.10 -7.34
N ARG A 197 8.53 9.07 -7.43
CA ARG A 197 8.26 10.06 -6.38
C ARG A 197 7.85 9.39 -5.06
N THR A 198 6.91 8.44 -5.09
CA THR A 198 6.47 7.68 -3.91
C THR A 198 7.65 6.98 -3.24
N LEU A 199 8.47 6.28 -4.03
CA LEU A 199 9.64 5.54 -3.52
C LEU A 199 10.72 6.47 -2.94
N VAL A 200 10.96 7.62 -3.58
CA VAL A 200 11.91 8.62 -3.08
C VAL A 200 11.43 9.21 -1.74
N LEU A 201 10.14 9.53 -1.61
CA LEU A 201 9.59 10.05 -0.36
C LEU A 201 9.65 9.00 0.76
N ALA A 202 9.34 7.73 0.45
CA ALA A 202 9.51 6.62 1.38
C ALA A 202 10.97 6.47 1.83
N ALA A 203 11.93 6.53 0.89
CA ALA A 203 13.36 6.47 1.19
C ALA A 203 13.82 7.66 2.07
N LYS A 204 13.28 8.86 1.83
CA LYS A 204 13.55 10.03 2.69
C LYS A 204 12.99 9.84 4.10
N ALA A 205 11.80 9.26 4.25
CA ALA A 205 11.25 8.93 5.56
C ALA A 205 12.11 7.89 6.31
N LEU A 206 12.61 6.85 5.61
CA LEU A 206 13.56 5.91 6.18
C LEU A 206 14.86 6.60 6.62
N ARG A 207 15.40 7.50 5.79
CA ARG A 207 16.59 8.29 6.13
C ARG A 207 16.37 9.19 7.34
N ALA A 208 15.14 9.69 7.53
CA ALA A 208 14.72 10.45 8.71
C ALA A 208 14.47 9.57 9.95
N GLY A 209 14.67 8.25 9.84
CA GLY A 209 14.62 7.29 10.95
C GLY A 209 13.30 6.56 11.12
N ALA A 210 12.42 6.55 10.12
CA ALA A 210 11.15 5.80 10.17
C ALA A 210 11.37 4.34 10.56
N ASP A 211 10.58 3.85 11.52
CA ASP A 211 10.70 2.48 12.05
C ASP A 211 9.99 1.45 11.17
N ARG A 212 10.56 1.20 9.98
CA ARG A 212 9.98 0.31 8.97
C ARG A 212 9.74 -1.10 9.50
N GLU A 213 10.69 -1.65 10.25
CA GLU A 213 10.58 -3.00 10.78
C GLU A 213 9.41 -3.11 11.77
N PHE A 214 9.29 -2.16 12.69
CA PHE A 214 8.15 -2.08 13.60
C PHE A 214 6.82 -2.00 12.84
N LEU A 215 6.72 -1.13 11.83
CA LEU A 215 5.50 -0.99 11.02
C LEU A 215 5.15 -2.28 10.27
N ILE A 216 6.09 -2.85 9.52
CA ILE A 216 5.85 -4.06 8.72
C ILE A 216 5.48 -5.24 9.63
N ASN A 217 6.21 -5.44 10.73
CA ASN A 217 5.96 -6.55 11.63
C ASN A 217 4.57 -6.46 12.26
N ASN A 218 4.10 -5.26 12.60
CA ASN A 218 2.76 -5.11 13.18
C ASN A 218 1.64 -5.10 12.15
N LEU A 219 1.85 -4.54 10.95
CA LEU A 219 0.85 -4.57 9.86
C LEU A 219 0.60 -5.97 9.32
N ARG A 220 1.61 -6.86 9.38
CA ARG A 220 1.52 -8.24 8.88
C ARG A 220 1.03 -9.24 9.93
N ARG A 221 0.96 -8.85 11.21
CA ARG A 221 0.49 -9.75 12.27
C ARG A 221 -0.97 -10.07 12.06
N LEU A 222 -1.28 -11.36 12.16
CA LEU A 222 -2.63 -11.87 12.17
C LEU A 222 -2.87 -12.63 13.47
N THR A 223 -4.07 -12.50 14.01
CA THR A 223 -4.56 -13.38 15.06
C THR A 223 -4.88 -14.75 14.49
N VAL A 224 -4.93 -15.76 15.35
CA VAL A 224 -5.33 -17.11 14.95
C VAL A 224 -6.76 -17.12 14.38
N GLN A 225 -7.65 -16.25 14.89
CA GLN A 225 -9.03 -16.14 14.40
C GLN A 225 -9.07 -15.53 12.99
N GLU A 226 -8.30 -14.46 12.73
CA GLU A 226 -8.15 -13.89 11.39
C GLU A 226 -7.61 -14.93 10.39
N LEU A 227 -6.60 -15.70 10.80
CA LEU A 227 -6.01 -16.73 9.95
C LEU A 227 -7.02 -17.84 9.62
N LYS A 228 -7.81 -18.28 10.61
CA LYS A 228 -8.90 -19.26 10.40
C LYS A 228 -9.98 -18.72 9.47
N LEU A 229 -10.38 -17.46 9.63
CA LEU A 229 -11.35 -16.83 8.74
C LEU A 229 -10.83 -16.76 7.29
N ARG A 230 -9.56 -16.41 7.09
CA ARG A 230 -8.94 -16.46 5.76
C ARG A 230 -8.97 -17.87 5.17
N GLY A 231 -8.64 -18.89 5.96
CA GLY A 231 -8.76 -20.29 5.54
C GLY A 231 -10.19 -20.69 5.17
N HIS A 232 -11.19 -20.19 5.91
CA HIS A 232 -12.60 -20.38 5.60
C HIS A 232 -12.97 -19.73 4.26
N ILE A 233 -12.60 -18.48 4.02
CA ILE A 233 -12.85 -17.78 2.75
C ILE A 233 -12.18 -18.53 1.57
N LEU A 234 -10.90 -18.90 1.71
CA LEU A 234 -10.16 -19.66 0.69
C LEU A 234 -10.80 -21.01 0.35
N SER A 235 -11.51 -21.62 1.31
CA SER A 235 -12.16 -22.91 1.09
C SER A 235 -13.56 -22.81 0.47
N ASN A 236 -14.18 -21.62 0.48
CA ASN A 236 -15.59 -21.45 0.14
C ASN A 236 -15.85 -20.38 -0.94
N TYR A 237 -14.82 -19.74 -1.49
CA TYR A 237 -15.01 -18.76 -2.56
C TYR A 237 -15.61 -19.40 -3.81
N HIS A 238 -16.32 -18.58 -4.59
CA HIS A 238 -16.84 -18.93 -5.89
C HIS A 238 -15.89 -18.41 -6.97
N GLN A 239 -15.60 -19.28 -7.93
CA GLN A 239 -14.86 -18.94 -9.14
C GLN A 239 -15.83 -18.84 -10.33
N ASP A 240 -15.82 -17.69 -10.98
CA ASP A 240 -16.41 -17.47 -12.30
C ASP A 240 -15.28 -17.34 -13.34
N GLU A 241 -15.59 -17.20 -14.64
CA GLU A 241 -14.60 -17.35 -15.73
C GLU A 241 -13.29 -16.56 -15.54
N LYS A 242 -13.37 -15.27 -15.18
CA LYS A 242 -12.21 -14.39 -14.95
C LYS A 242 -12.35 -13.56 -13.68
N PHE A 243 -13.14 -14.03 -12.70
CA PHE A 243 -13.25 -13.36 -11.40
C PHE A 243 -13.62 -14.32 -10.27
N ALA A 244 -13.28 -13.94 -9.04
CA ALA A 244 -13.64 -14.68 -7.83
C ALA A 244 -14.49 -13.83 -6.89
N TRP A 245 -15.36 -14.47 -6.13
CA TRP A 245 -16.13 -13.76 -5.11
C TRP A 245 -16.53 -14.63 -3.93
N TYR A 246 -16.83 -14.01 -2.80
CA TYR A 246 -17.37 -14.71 -1.64
C TYR A 246 -18.25 -13.81 -0.77
N LEU A 247 -19.34 -14.36 -0.23
CA LEU A 247 -20.18 -13.72 0.78
C LEU A 247 -19.87 -14.34 2.15
N ILE A 248 -19.34 -13.51 3.05
CA ILE A 248 -19.23 -13.83 4.46
C ILE A 248 -20.63 -13.62 5.07
N GLU A 249 -21.33 -14.73 5.28
CA GLU A 249 -22.66 -14.76 5.91
C GLU A 249 -22.61 -14.22 7.35
N LYS A 250 -23.75 -13.70 7.83
CA LYS A 250 -23.88 -13.05 9.15
C LYS A 250 -23.35 -13.92 10.29
N GLU A 251 -23.62 -15.22 10.25
CA GLU A 251 -23.18 -16.19 11.25
C GLU A 251 -21.65 -16.29 11.30
N VAL A 252 -20.99 -16.24 10.13
CA VAL A 252 -19.53 -16.23 10.02
C VAL A 252 -18.98 -14.88 10.49
N VAL A 253 -19.62 -13.76 10.12
CA VAL A 253 -19.23 -12.43 10.63
C VAL A 253 -19.28 -12.40 12.16
N ASP A 254 -20.35 -12.91 12.77
CA ASP A 254 -20.51 -12.95 14.22
C ASP A 254 -19.48 -13.85 14.91
N GLN A 255 -19.20 -15.02 14.32
CA GLN A 255 -18.20 -15.94 14.84
C GLN A 255 -16.78 -15.34 14.87
N TYR A 256 -16.44 -14.50 13.90
CA TYR A 256 -15.09 -13.96 13.71
C TYR A 256 -15.00 -12.45 13.95
N THR A 257 -16.00 -11.84 14.57
CA THR A 257 -15.96 -10.42 14.96
C THR A 257 -14.80 -10.14 15.92
N PRO A 258 -14.05 -9.03 15.78
CA PRO A 258 -14.25 -7.90 14.86
C PRO A 258 -13.53 -8.04 13.50
N TYR A 259 -13.02 -9.22 13.17
CA TYR A 259 -12.08 -9.42 12.06
C TYR A 259 -12.75 -9.60 10.69
N ALA A 260 -14.05 -9.89 10.66
CA ALA A 260 -14.79 -10.24 9.45
C ALA A 260 -15.25 -9.01 8.62
N THR A 261 -14.33 -8.09 8.33
CA THR A 261 -14.59 -6.92 7.48
C THR A 261 -14.17 -7.20 6.04
N SER A 262 -14.97 -6.78 5.05
CA SER A 262 -14.68 -7.11 3.65
C SER A 262 -13.42 -6.41 3.11
N SER A 263 -13.13 -5.18 3.55
CA SER A 263 -12.01 -4.38 3.05
C SER A 263 -10.63 -4.98 3.39
N GLY A 264 -10.49 -5.57 4.58
CA GLY A 264 -9.24 -6.21 5.03
C GLY A 264 -9.06 -7.65 4.54
N LEU A 265 -10.12 -8.27 4.01
CA LEU A 265 -10.13 -9.68 3.63
C LEU A 265 -10.28 -9.91 2.13
N VAL A 266 -10.66 -8.90 1.34
CA VAL A 266 -10.84 -9.05 -0.12
C VAL A 266 -9.57 -9.56 -0.81
N SER A 267 -8.38 -9.17 -0.32
CA SER A 267 -7.09 -9.67 -0.82
C SER A 267 -6.86 -11.17 -0.59
N THR A 268 -7.64 -11.82 0.27
CA THR A 268 -7.56 -13.27 0.53
C THR A 268 -7.82 -14.09 -0.73
N ILE A 269 -8.68 -13.61 -1.62
CA ILE A 269 -9.03 -14.26 -2.89
C ILE A 269 -8.51 -13.48 -4.11
N GLY A 270 -7.51 -12.62 -3.89
CA GLY A 270 -6.85 -11.87 -4.96
C GLY A 270 -5.74 -12.67 -5.65
N HIS A 271 -5.24 -12.14 -6.76
CA HIS A 271 -4.07 -12.66 -7.50
C HIS A 271 -4.18 -14.11 -8.00
N ILE A 272 -5.40 -14.59 -8.26
CA ILE A 272 -5.60 -15.81 -9.05
C ILE A 272 -5.21 -15.49 -10.50
N GLU A 273 -4.33 -16.29 -11.10
CA GLU A 273 -3.65 -16.01 -12.39
C GLU A 273 -4.60 -15.54 -13.51
N ASP A 274 -5.78 -16.15 -13.58
CA ASP A 274 -6.80 -15.84 -14.59
C ASP A 274 -7.79 -14.74 -14.19
N ASN A 275 -7.72 -14.15 -12.99
CA ASN A 275 -8.75 -13.23 -12.52
C ASN A 275 -8.40 -11.75 -12.76
N VAL A 276 -9.31 -11.03 -13.44
CA VAL A 276 -9.25 -9.55 -13.56
C VAL A 276 -9.93 -8.84 -12.41
N LEU A 277 -10.80 -9.53 -11.68
CA LEU A 277 -11.66 -8.99 -10.64
C LEU A 277 -11.77 -9.97 -9.47
N TRP A 278 -11.83 -9.43 -8.25
CA TRP A 278 -12.27 -10.20 -7.09
C TRP A 278 -13.11 -9.34 -6.15
N MET A 279 -14.11 -9.97 -5.53
CA MET A 279 -15.14 -9.28 -4.76
C MET A 279 -15.40 -10.00 -3.44
N LEU A 280 -15.48 -9.25 -2.35
CA LEU A 280 -15.84 -9.80 -1.05
C LEU A 280 -17.00 -9.03 -0.46
N PHE A 281 -18.02 -9.76 -0.02
CA PHE A 281 -19.22 -9.24 0.61
C PHE A 281 -19.20 -9.66 2.08
N ALA A 282 -19.42 -8.74 3.02
CA ALA A 282 -19.54 -9.06 4.44
C ALA A 282 -20.90 -8.59 4.98
N GLN A 283 -21.72 -9.54 5.44
CA GLN A 283 -23.04 -9.23 6.01
C GLN A 283 -22.89 -8.81 7.48
N GLU A 284 -22.62 -7.53 7.72
CA GLU A 284 -22.44 -6.97 9.07
C GLU A 284 -23.75 -6.93 9.86
N GLN A 285 -24.88 -6.72 9.17
CA GLN A 285 -26.24 -6.76 9.73
C GLN A 285 -27.19 -7.38 8.71
N GLU A 286 -28.43 -7.71 9.10
CA GLU A 286 -29.42 -8.34 8.21
C GLU A 286 -29.51 -7.61 6.85
N ASN A 287 -29.51 -6.28 6.88
CA ASN A 287 -29.65 -5.41 5.71
C ASN A 287 -28.43 -4.49 5.52
N VAL A 288 -27.24 -4.90 5.96
CA VAL A 288 -26.01 -4.13 5.75
C VAL A 288 -24.92 -5.07 5.26
N ILE A 289 -24.63 -4.99 3.96
CA ILE A 289 -23.60 -5.80 3.31
C ILE A 289 -22.51 -4.88 2.79
N VAL A 290 -21.40 -4.83 3.52
CA VAL A 290 -20.23 -4.03 3.14
C VAL A 290 -19.46 -4.81 2.08
N THR A 291 -19.31 -4.21 0.91
CA THR A 291 -18.77 -4.86 -0.27
C THR A 291 -17.47 -4.19 -0.70
N SER A 292 -16.45 -5.01 -0.98
CA SER A 292 -15.15 -4.57 -1.47
C SER A 292 -14.85 -5.21 -2.83
N PHE A 293 -14.45 -4.38 -3.78
CA PHE A 293 -14.07 -4.76 -5.13
C PHE A 293 -12.60 -4.45 -5.37
N ARG A 294 -11.91 -5.34 -6.07
CA ARG A 294 -10.53 -5.15 -6.49
C ARG A 294 -10.33 -5.72 -7.89
N SER A 295 -9.43 -5.14 -8.64
CA SER A 295 -9.11 -5.62 -9.98
C SER A 295 -7.62 -5.54 -10.30
N LEU A 296 -7.25 -6.16 -11.42
CA LEU A 296 -5.93 -6.09 -12.01
C LEU A 296 -5.98 -5.27 -13.32
N GLY A 297 -4.86 -4.62 -13.65
CA GLY A 297 -4.67 -3.90 -14.91
C GLY A 297 -5.68 -2.77 -15.08
N ASN A 298 -6.23 -2.65 -16.29
CA ASN A 298 -7.14 -1.58 -16.67
C ASN A 298 -8.64 -1.89 -16.49
N PHE A 299 -8.99 -2.91 -15.71
CA PHE A 299 -10.39 -3.19 -15.36
C PHE A 299 -10.90 -2.23 -14.27
N ASP A 300 -11.83 -1.33 -14.61
CA ASP A 300 -12.33 -0.29 -13.68
C ASP A 300 -13.47 -0.80 -12.78
N VAL A 301 -13.17 -1.09 -11.51
CA VAL A 301 -14.18 -1.52 -10.51
C VAL A 301 -15.00 -0.37 -9.94
N ARG A 302 -14.65 0.89 -10.19
CA ARG A 302 -15.46 2.03 -9.73
C ARG A 302 -16.81 2.04 -10.41
N VAL A 303 -16.86 1.68 -11.69
CA VAL A 303 -18.12 1.61 -12.45
C VAL A 303 -19.10 0.69 -11.73
N LEU A 304 -18.64 -0.49 -11.30
CA LEU A 304 -19.45 -1.42 -10.52
C LEU A 304 -19.84 -0.83 -9.16
N ALA A 305 -18.94 -0.12 -8.46
CA ALA A 305 -19.27 0.49 -7.18
C ALA A 305 -20.32 1.60 -7.31
N GLU A 306 -20.16 2.52 -8.26
CA GLU A 306 -21.03 3.67 -8.50
C GLU A 306 -22.45 3.23 -8.91
N GLU A 307 -22.58 2.20 -9.74
CA GLU A 307 -23.87 1.63 -10.13
C GLU A 307 -24.69 1.15 -8.92
N PHE A 308 -24.01 0.72 -7.85
CA PHE A 308 -24.61 0.25 -6.61
C PHE A 308 -24.49 1.28 -5.47
N GLY A 309 -24.31 2.56 -5.79
CA GLY A 309 -24.32 3.66 -4.80
C GLY A 309 -23.05 3.79 -3.95
N GLY A 310 -21.95 3.20 -4.39
CA GLY A 310 -20.63 3.28 -3.77
C GLY A 310 -19.66 4.17 -4.55
N GLY A 311 -18.36 3.87 -4.45
CA GLY A 311 -17.29 4.55 -5.17
C GLY A 311 -15.90 4.03 -4.79
N GLY A 312 -14.84 4.69 -5.29
CA GLY A 312 -13.45 4.38 -4.95
C GLY A 312 -12.46 4.70 -6.08
N HIS A 313 -11.37 3.94 -6.13
CA HIS A 313 -10.33 3.98 -7.16
C HIS A 313 -10.55 2.91 -8.23
N MET A 314 -9.93 3.12 -9.40
CA MET A 314 -10.08 2.26 -10.58
C MET A 314 -9.87 0.77 -10.25
N ASN A 315 -8.87 0.43 -9.42
CA ASN A 315 -8.58 -0.94 -9.01
C ASN A 315 -9.04 -1.30 -7.58
N ALA A 316 -9.66 -0.36 -6.86
CA ALA A 316 -10.08 -0.56 -5.48
C ALA A 316 -11.29 0.30 -5.14
N ALA A 317 -12.47 -0.30 -5.17
CA ALA A 317 -13.73 0.37 -4.88
C ALA A 317 -14.60 -0.46 -3.93
N GLY A 318 -15.73 0.09 -3.51
CA GLY A 318 -16.67 -0.61 -2.64
C GLY A 318 -18.02 0.07 -2.56
N THR A 319 -19.01 -0.66 -2.05
CA THR A 319 -20.36 -0.17 -1.81
C THR A 319 -20.95 -0.82 -0.56
N THR A 320 -22.06 -0.28 -0.05
CA THR A 320 -22.86 -0.91 1.01
C THR A 320 -24.23 -1.26 0.44
N LEU A 321 -24.56 -2.55 0.41
CA LEU A 321 -25.87 -3.03 -0.05
C LEU A 321 -26.83 -3.16 1.14
N ASP A 322 -28.12 -3.00 0.85
CA ASP A 322 -29.21 -3.07 1.83
C ASP A 322 -29.89 -4.45 1.90
N SER A 323 -29.44 -5.43 1.11
CA SER A 323 -30.01 -6.79 1.10
C SER A 323 -29.07 -7.82 0.48
N VAL A 324 -29.17 -9.08 0.93
CA VAL A 324 -28.36 -10.19 0.41
C VAL A 324 -28.73 -10.52 -1.04
N GLU A 325 -29.98 -10.31 -1.45
CA GLU A 325 -30.44 -10.52 -2.82
C GLU A 325 -29.66 -9.66 -3.82
N LYS A 326 -29.23 -8.45 -3.42
CA LYS A 326 -28.41 -7.57 -4.27
C LYS A 326 -27.02 -8.13 -4.54
N VAL A 327 -26.50 -9.06 -3.72
CA VAL A 327 -25.21 -9.73 -4.00
C VAL A 327 -25.27 -10.43 -5.35
N SER A 328 -26.36 -11.16 -5.63
CA SER A 328 -26.55 -11.83 -6.92
C SER A 328 -26.56 -10.83 -8.09
N MET A 329 -27.17 -9.65 -7.91
CA MET A 329 -27.19 -8.61 -8.93
C MET A 329 -25.80 -8.05 -9.23
N VAL A 330 -24.98 -7.83 -8.18
CA VAL A 330 -23.60 -7.39 -8.33
C VAL A 330 -22.76 -8.45 -9.06
N VAL A 331 -22.93 -9.74 -8.72
CA VAL A 331 -22.23 -10.84 -9.38
C VAL A 331 -22.62 -10.98 -10.85
N GLU A 332 -23.91 -10.88 -11.19
CA GLU A 332 -24.36 -10.87 -12.59
C GLU A 332 -23.77 -9.68 -13.36
N ARG A 333 -23.78 -8.48 -12.76
CA ARG A 333 -23.23 -7.30 -13.39
C ARG A 333 -21.71 -7.39 -13.59
N ALA A 334 -21.00 -7.94 -12.60
CA ALA A 334 -19.58 -8.24 -12.73
C ALA A 334 -19.31 -9.20 -13.88
N ARG A 335 -20.14 -10.23 -14.08
CA ARG A 335 -20.03 -11.17 -15.20
C ARG A 335 -20.20 -10.49 -16.55
N GLU A 336 -21.15 -9.56 -16.67
CA GLU A 336 -21.33 -8.75 -17.89
C GLU A 336 -20.10 -7.88 -18.17
N LEU A 337 -19.62 -7.14 -17.17
CA LEU A 337 -18.46 -6.25 -17.31
C LEU A 337 -17.18 -7.01 -17.69
N VAL A 338 -16.96 -8.17 -17.08
CA VAL A 338 -15.83 -9.05 -17.40
C VAL A 338 -15.94 -9.58 -18.84
N LYS A 339 -17.14 -9.95 -19.28
CA LYS A 339 -17.35 -10.38 -20.67
C LYS A 339 -17.09 -9.25 -21.66
N GLU A 340 -17.62 -8.05 -21.41
CA GLU A 340 -17.35 -6.86 -22.22
C GLU A 340 -15.86 -6.52 -22.26
N PHE A 341 -15.17 -6.65 -21.13
CA PHE A 341 -13.72 -6.43 -21.04
C PHE A 341 -12.94 -7.40 -21.94
N ILE A 342 -13.27 -8.70 -21.89
CA ILE A 342 -12.64 -9.72 -22.73
C ILE A 342 -12.92 -9.47 -24.21
N GLU A 343 -14.18 -9.18 -24.57
CA GLU A 343 -14.59 -8.92 -25.96
C GLU A 343 -13.89 -7.70 -26.56
N ASN A 344 -13.57 -6.70 -25.73
CA ASN A 344 -12.85 -5.50 -26.13
C ASN A 344 -11.31 -5.66 -26.13
N GLY A 345 -10.79 -6.88 -25.89
CA GLY A 345 -9.35 -7.14 -25.86
C GLY A 345 -8.67 -6.58 -24.60
N GLY A 346 -9.40 -6.50 -23.48
CA GLY A 346 -8.86 -6.11 -22.20
C GLY A 346 -7.66 -6.97 -21.80
N MET A 347 -6.61 -6.32 -21.30
CA MET A 347 -5.34 -6.96 -20.99
C MET A 347 -5.40 -7.67 -19.63
N LEU A 348 -4.99 -8.94 -19.60
CA LEU A 348 -5.09 -9.82 -18.43
C LEU A 348 -3.88 -9.79 -17.50
N SER A 349 -2.76 -9.16 -17.88
CA SER A 349 -1.55 -9.22 -17.05
C SER A 349 -0.86 -7.88 -16.92
N LYS A 350 -0.22 -7.71 -15.75
CA LYS A 350 0.81 -6.69 -15.54
C LYS A 350 1.98 -6.86 -16.50
N ASP A 351 2.16 -7.96 -17.24
CA ASP A 351 3.41 -8.20 -17.97
C ASP A 351 3.50 -7.48 -19.32
N GLU A 352 2.40 -7.34 -20.08
CA GLU A 352 2.41 -6.54 -21.32
C GLU A 352 2.34 -5.04 -21.04
N GLU A 353 1.53 -4.61 -20.07
CA GLU A 353 1.57 -3.23 -19.56
C GLU A 353 2.94 -2.93 -18.95
N ARG A 354 3.56 -3.84 -18.19
CA ARG A 354 4.93 -3.66 -17.68
C ARG A 354 5.93 -3.60 -18.80
N ASN A 355 5.84 -4.39 -19.86
CA ASN A 355 6.76 -4.32 -20.99
C ASN A 355 6.62 -2.98 -21.73
N ASN A 356 5.40 -2.56 -22.04
CA ASN A 356 5.15 -1.26 -22.67
C ASN A 356 5.53 -0.10 -21.74
N SER A 357 5.25 -0.20 -20.44
CA SER A 357 5.63 0.79 -19.43
C SER A 357 7.12 0.77 -19.15
N LYS A 358 7.82 -0.36 -19.33
CA LYS A 358 9.28 -0.43 -19.21
C LYS A 358 9.91 0.29 -20.38
N GLU A 359 9.42 0.04 -21.60
CA GLU A 359 9.86 0.73 -22.81
C GLU A 359 9.55 2.24 -22.73
N GLU A 360 8.33 2.62 -22.34
CA GLU A 360 7.95 4.03 -22.14
C GLU A 360 8.67 4.68 -20.95
N PHE A 361 8.91 3.97 -19.84
CA PHE A 361 9.67 4.48 -18.69
C PHE A 361 11.16 4.61 -19.02
N GLU A 362 11.74 3.69 -19.78
CA GLU A 362 13.11 3.79 -20.28
C GLU A 362 13.25 4.94 -21.31
N GLU A 363 12.19 5.28 -22.04
CA GLU A 363 12.13 6.45 -22.94
C GLU A 363 11.80 7.79 -22.24
N GLU A 364 10.93 7.80 -21.21
CA GLU A 364 10.46 9.00 -20.51
C GLU A 364 11.20 9.33 -19.20
N ALA A 365 11.99 8.43 -18.62
CA ALA A 365 12.67 8.66 -17.34
C ALA A 365 13.57 9.91 -17.38
N TYR A 366 13.01 10.97 -16.79
CA TYR A 366 13.51 12.33 -16.72
C TYR A 366 14.84 12.46 -15.94
N PRO A 367 15.76 13.37 -16.36
CA PRO A 367 17.06 13.64 -15.72
C PRO A 367 17.14 14.21 -14.28
N PRO A 368 16.11 14.81 -13.63
CA PRO A 368 16.27 15.50 -12.35
C PRO A 368 16.19 14.59 -11.11
N TYR A 369 15.98 13.27 -11.29
CA TYR A 369 15.87 12.30 -10.19
C TYR A 369 16.98 11.22 -10.21
N GLN A 370 18.15 11.53 -10.78
CA GLN A 370 19.35 10.82 -10.37
C GLN A 370 19.58 11.15 -8.89
N LEU A 371 19.40 10.17 -8.01
CA LEU A 371 20.11 10.17 -6.73
C LEU A 371 21.57 10.43 -7.09
N GLY A 372 22.09 11.60 -6.76
CA GLY A 372 23.48 11.92 -7.01
C GLY A 372 24.31 10.86 -6.28
N LEU A 373 24.88 9.94 -7.06
CA LEU A 373 25.87 9.01 -6.56
C LEU A 373 27.02 9.86 -6.03
N ASP A 374 27.49 9.56 -4.83
CA ASP A 374 28.78 10.10 -4.39
C ASP A 374 29.90 9.52 -5.27
N GLU A 375 31.10 10.10 -5.20
CA GLU A 375 32.20 9.71 -6.09
C GLU A 375 32.59 8.23 -5.92
N GLU A 376 32.45 7.68 -4.72
CA GLU A 376 32.70 6.26 -4.42
C GLU A 376 31.66 5.35 -5.09
N GLN A 377 30.38 5.74 -5.06
CA GLN A 377 29.30 5.04 -5.74
C GLN A 377 29.40 5.12 -7.27
N LYS A 378 29.94 6.22 -7.82
CA LYS A 378 30.19 6.33 -9.27
C LYS A 378 31.31 5.39 -9.72
N GLU A 379 32.42 5.38 -8.99
CA GLU A 379 33.56 4.48 -9.26
C GLU A 379 33.10 3.01 -9.20
N THR A 380 32.32 2.65 -8.16
CA THR A 380 31.76 1.30 -8.02
C THR A 380 30.81 0.92 -9.17
N LEU A 381 30.03 1.88 -9.67
CA LEU A 381 29.12 1.64 -10.79
C LEU A 381 29.89 1.48 -12.12
N GLU A 382 30.91 2.28 -12.34
CA GLU A 382 31.80 2.18 -13.50
C GLU A 382 32.51 0.82 -13.52
N ASP A 383 33.08 0.39 -12.39
CA ASP A 383 33.70 -0.94 -12.23
C ASP A 383 32.70 -2.07 -12.52
N SER A 384 31.48 -1.96 -12.00
CA SER A 384 30.43 -2.96 -12.21
C SER A 384 29.99 -3.04 -13.67
N GLN A 385 29.93 -1.91 -14.38
CA GLN A 385 29.59 -1.84 -15.80
C GLN A 385 30.70 -2.44 -16.67
N GLU A 386 31.97 -2.22 -16.31
CA GLU A 386 33.11 -2.78 -17.03
C GLU A 386 33.14 -4.32 -16.92
N VAL A 387 32.83 -4.86 -15.74
CA VAL A 387 32.69 -6.32 -15.53
C VAL A 387 31.54 -6.90 -16.35
N VAL A 388 30.39 -6.21 -16.42
CA VAL A 388 29.24 -6.68 -17.22
C VAL A 388 29.56 -6.69 -18.71
N GLU A 389 30.26 -5.69 -19.23
CA GLU A 389 30.68 -5.69 -20.64
C GLU A 389 31.72 -6.78 -20.93
N GLN A 390 32.66 -7.04 -20.02
CA GLN A 390 33.58 -8.18 -20.15
C GLN A 390 32.84 -9.51 -20.22
N ILE A 391 31.83 -9.72 -19.36
CA ILE A 391 31.00 -10.94 -19.38
C ILE A 391 30.21 -11.06 -20.69
N LYS A 392 29.68 -9.94 -21.21
CA LYS A 392 28.97 -9.95 -22.50
C LYS A 392 29.89 -10.27 -23.67
N GLU A 393 31.11 -9.73 -23.66
CA GLU A 393 32.12 -10.03 -24.69
C GLU A 393 32.57 -11.50 -24.62
N GLU A 394 32.75 -12.05 -23.41
CA GLU A 394 33.06 -13.47 -23.20
C GLU A 394 31.92 -14.36 -23.70
N LEU A 395 30.67 -14.09 -23.30
CA LEU A 395 29.50 -14.86 -23.78
C LEU A 395 29.31 -14.76 -25.29
N ALA A 396 29.48 -13.57 -25.88
CA ALA A 396 29.40 -13.39 -27.32
C ALA A 396 30.54 -14.12 -28.06
N SER A 397 31.70 -14.28 -27.42
CA SER A 397 32.81 -15.06 -27.96
C SER A 397 32.61 -16.57 -27.82
N GLU A 398 31.95 -17.03 -26.75
CA GLU A 398 31.56 -18.44 -26.55
C GLU A 398 30.46 -18.85 -27.53
N ASP A 399 29.44 -18.00 -27.74
CA ASP A 399 28.38 -18.23 -28.75
C ASP A 399 28.96 -18.33 -30.17
N GLN A 400 29.96 -17.48 -30.49
CA GLN A 400 30.69 -17.56 -31.77
C GLN A 400 31.57 -18.81 -31.88
N LEU A 401 32.07 -19.35 -30.77
CA LEU A 401 32.82 -20.60 -30.74
C LEU A 401 31.88 -21.81 -30.90
N GLU A 402 30.69 -21.80 -30.30
CA GLU A 402 29.68 -22.85 -30.49
C GLU A 402 29.16 -22.90 -31.93
N GLU A 403 28.95 -21.75 -32.58
CA GLU A 403 28.60 -21.70 -34.02
C GLU A 403 29.72 -22.23 -34.93
N VAL A 404 30.99 -22.04 -34.57
CA VAL A 404 32.14 -22.51 -35.36
C VAL A 404 32.46 -23.99 -35.12
N PHE A 405 32.10 -24.55 -33.97
CA PHE A 405 32.36 -25.96 -33.61
C PHE A 405 31.12 -26.88 -33.63
N SER A 406 29.96 -26.37 -34.05
CA SER A 406 28.81 -27.20 -34.43
C SER A 406 29.16 -28.09 -35.64
N PRO A 407 29.17 -29.44 -35.52
CA PRO A 407 29.48 -30.30 -36.66
C PRO A 407 28.31 -30.32 -37.64
N GLU A 408 28.50 -29.76 -38.85
CA GLU A 408 27.59 -29.96 -39.97
C GLU A 408 27.72 -31.38 -40.55
N GLU A 409 26.59 -32.09 -40.45
CA GLU A 409 26.09 -33.22 -41.26
C GLU A 409 26.73 -34.61 -41.13
N GLU A 410 25.97 -35.54 -40.54
CA GLU A 410 25.59 -36.76 -41.29
C GLU A 410 24.14 -37.18 -41.01
N LYS A 411 23.28 -36.93 -42.00
CA LYS A 411 22.00 -37.62 -42.19
C LYS A 411 22.27 -39.12 -42.42
N ASN A 412 21.74 -40.00 -41.56
CA ASN A 412 20.94 -41.15 -42.00
C ASN A 412 20.40 -42.00 -40.83
N SER A 413 19.18 -42.49 -41.08
CA SER A 413 18.50 -43.67 -40.52
C SER A 413 18.03 -43.66 -39.06
N SER A 414 16.70 -43.49 -38.91
CA SER A 414 15.80 -44.33 -38.11
C SER A 414 16.24 -44.72 -36.69
N ILE A 415 15.81 -43.93 -35.71
CA ILE A 415 15.66 -44.39 -34.32
C ILE A 415 14.21 -44.85 -34.16
N GLU A 416 13.93 -46.03 -34.72
CA GLU A 416 12.75 -46.86 -34.42
C GLU A 416 13.21 -48.29 -34.03
N GLU A 417 14.50 -48.49 -33.74
CA GLU A 417 15.10 -49.82 -33.46
C GLU A 417 16.02 -49.85 -32.22
N LEU A 418 15.77 -49.01 -31.20
CA LEU A 418 16.50 -49.09 -29.91
C LEU A 418 15.59 -49.26 -28.67
N GLU A 419 14.32 -49.60 -28.86
CA GLU A 419 13.42 -49.95 -27.75
C GLU A 419 13.25 -51.47 -27.53
N ASP A 420 13.89 -52.33 -28.34
CA ASP A 420 13.61 -53.78 -28.30
C ASP A 420 14.79 -54.67 -27.83
N SER A 421 15.78 -54.11 -27.14
CA SER A 421 16.93 -54.90 -26.68
C SER A 421 17.46 -54.58 -25.29
N ILE A 422 16.59 -54.39 -24.29
CA ILE A 422 16.93 -54.72 -22.88
C ILE A 422 15.65 -55.23 -22.19
N SER A 423 15.23 -56.44 -22.55
CA SER A 423 14.49 -57.31 -21.64
C SER A 423 15.46 -58.41 -21.22
N GLU A 424 15.90 -58.39 -19.96
CA GLU A 424 16.26 -59.61 -19.23
C GLU A 424 16.34 -59.31 -17.72
N GLU A 425 15.66 -60.18 -16.98
CA GLU A 425 15.37 -60.16 -15.56
C GLU A 425 16.62 -60.25 -14.68
N ILE A 426 16.64 -59.53 -13.54
CA ILE A 426 17.25 -60.04 -12.30
C ILE A 426 16.32 -59.72 -11.12
N PRO A 427 16.04 -60.67 -10.20
CA PRO A 427 14.94 -60.60 -9.25
C PRO A 427 15.30 -59.91 -7.92
N MET A 428 14.29 -59.28 -7.29
CA MET A 428 14.33 -58.87 -5.89
C MET A 428 14.01 -60.07 -4.97
N GLU A 429 14.94 -60.44 -4.10
CA GLU A 429 14.66 -61.13 -2.84
C GLU A 429 15.59 -60.62 -1.73
N GLU A 430 14.95 -60.30 -0.60
CA GLU A 430 15.42 -60.25 0.80
C GLU A 430 16.71 -59.48 1.17
N ILE A 431 16.53 -58.30 1.79
CA ILE A 431 17.33 -57.90 2.95
C ILE A 431 16.39 -57.28 4.01
N SER A 432 16.14 -58.06 5.06
CA SER A 432 15.67 -57.61 6.36
C SER A 432 16.83 -56.99 7.17
N ASP A 433 16.44 -56.22 8.19
CA ASP A 433 17.26 -55.79 9.33
C ASP A 433 18.25 -54.65 9.09
N PHE A 434 17.94 -53.46 9.61
CA PHE A 434 18.90 -52.68 10.38
C PHE A 434 18.18 -51.79 11.41
N GLU A 435 18.49 -52.07 12.68
CA GLU A 435 18.00 -51.45 13.90
C GLU A 435 18.55 -50.03 14.14
N ASP A 436 17.82 -49.27 14.97
CA ASP A 436 18.18 -47.98 15.57
C ASP A 436 19.55 -48.01 16.28
N PRO A 437 20.35 -46.92 16.23
CA PRO A 437 21.42 -46.72 17.18
C PRO A 437 20.93 -45.97 18.43
N GLU A 438 20.94 -46.66 19.56
CA GLU A 438 20.92 -46.08 20.91
C GLU A 438 22.06 -45.07 21.09
N ILE A 439 21.75 -43.92 21.69
CA ILE A 439 22.73 -42.97 22.22
C ILE A 439 22.72 -43.11 23.74
N GLU A 440 23.73 -43.80 24.29
CA GLU A 440 24.14 -43.68 25.69
C GLU A 440 24.94 -42.38 25.88
N VAL A 441 24.55 -41.56 26.85
CA VAL A 441 25.49 -40.68 27.56
C VAL A 441 25.16 -40.73 29.04
N GLU A 442 26.21 -41.05 29.80
CA GLU A 442 26.28 -41.41 31.21
C GLU A 442 25.81 -40.31 32.18
N GLU A 443 25.12 -40.76 33.24
CA GLU A 443 24.92 -40.04 34.50
C GLU A 443 26.23 -40.02 35.31
N SER A 444 26.48 -38.90 35.99
CA SER A 444 27.37 -38.86 37.15
C SER A 444 26.65 -38.18 38.31
N GLU A 445 26.41 -38.94 39.37
CA GLU A 445 25.85 -38.53 40.66
C GLU A 445 26.87 -37.78 41.55
N ASP A 446 26.33 -37.26 42.66
CA ASP A 446 26.94 -36.80 43.91
C ASP A 446 27.42 -35.32 43.96
N GLU A 447 27.12 -34.50 44.97
CA GLU A 447 26.62 -34.74 46.33
C GLU A 447 26.09 -33.40 46.94
N GLU A 448 25.44 -33.54 48.09
CA GLU A 448 24.73 -32.57 48.95
C GLU A 448 25.49 -31.28 49.35
N GLU A 449 24.76 -30.16 49.56
CA GLU A 449 24.73 -29.50 50.88
C GLU A 449 23.65 -28.40 51.01
N SER A 450 23.11 -28.36 52.22
CA SER A 450 22.03 -27.58 52.84
C SER A 450 22.12 -26.04 52.83
N SER A 451 20.96 -25.38 52.81
CA SER A 451 20.49 -24.41 53.84
C SER A 451 19.16 -23.80 53.36
N GLU A 452 18.01 -24.21 53.92
CA GLU A 452 17.30 -23.55 55.03
C GLU A 452 16.77 -22.13 54.74
N ASP A 453 15.47 -22.01 55.04
CA ASP A 453 14.74 -20.86 55.54
C ASP A 453 13.96 -19.90 54.60
N GLU A 454 12.67 -20.25 54.53
CA GLU A 454 11.57 -19.49 55.14
C GLU A 454 10.80 -18.43 54.34
N ASN A 455 9.48 -18.71 54.33
CA ASN A 455 8.37 -17.80 54.60
C ASN A 455 7.79 -16.99 53.41
N VAL A 456 6.65 -17.44 52.86
CA VAL A 456 5.26 -17.14 53.31
C VAL A 456 4.72 -15.86 52.65
N LYS A 457 3.74 -15.97 51.75
CA LYS A 457 2.28 -15.99 52.05
C LYS A 457 1.47 -15.88 50.76
N ILE A 458 0.48 -16.78 50.62
CA ILE A 458 -0.65 -16.71 49.70
C ILE A 458 -1.89 -16.32 50.52
N GLU A 459 -2.83 -15.66 49.84
CA GLU A 459 -4.25 -15.39 50.18
C GLU A 459 -4.56 -14.24 51.17
N GLU A 460 -5.29 -13.21 50.71
CA GLU A 460 -6.74 -13.19 50.44
C GLU A 460 -7.09 -12.22 49.30
#